data_AF-A0A9X4IF47-F1
#
_entry.id   AF-A0A9X4IF47-F1
#
_cell.length_a   1.000
_cell.length_b   1.000
_cell.length_c   1.000
_cell.angle_alpha   90.00
_cell.angle_beta   90.00
_cell.angle_gamma   90.00
#
_symmetry.space_group_name_H-M   'P 1'
#
loop_
_entity.id
_entity.type
_entity.pdbx_description
1 polymer ?
#
loop_
_entity_poly.entity_id
_entity_poly.type
_entity_poly.pdbx_seq_one_letter_code
_entity_poly.pdbx_strand_id
1 'polypeptide(L)'
;NIAAVTSELTNNSDGRVNTPAAPNALATAGDVAKAINNSGWKLAAEGTDGEELVKPGDTVTFKAKDNLNVTRENGSITYGLNKDVDLTGDGSVLIGETALTKDGLIINNGPMLTHNGRHLKLGSVDGGNTVSPIQIQGVESGLKQADGSPVTLAEAQGEVLNNAVNVGDLKNASQTLVDKGFNITADHSALSGNAKEDTVKLGEKVNFTSSDNNIVTTVADNEIRYALNTDLTLGGKDGADGQDGKDGKIGINGKDGSAVVINGKDGSIGLNGKDGANGLTLKGADGAQGVDGTDGKDGLPGKDGETRLVYEIKDPSTGEPVTKQVANLDDGLIFTGNNGTLNRHKLNTLVTVEGEGVSKEDAESFKSAAGNISVEADGGSKLTVKLNRDLDLTENGSVKLGNTALTADGLIINNGPMLTHDGEGN
;
A
#
# COMPACT_ATOMS: atom_id res chain seq x y z
N ASN A 1 -17.59 -126.16 71.44
CA ASN A 1 -17.30 -125.06 70.50
C ASN A 1 -17.70 -125.47 69.11
N ILE A 2 -18.80 -124.92 68.58
CA ILE A 2 -19.07 -124.98 67.13
C ILE A 2 -18.19 -123.88 66.53
N ALA A 3 -17.15 -124.26 65.79
CA ALA A 3 -16.34 -123.31 65.06
C ALA A 3 -17.13 -122.88 63.82
N ALA A 4 -17.55 -121.61 63.79
CA ALA A 4 -18.15 -121.05 62.59
C ALA A 4 -17.10 -121.05 61.47
N VAL A 5 -17.46 -121.57 60.30
CA VAL A 5 -16.61 -121.50 59.11
C VAL A 5 -16.69 -120.06 58.60
N THR A 6 -15.59 -119.32 58.69
CA THR A 6 -15.49 -117.94 58.21
C THR A 6 -14.60 -117.81 56.98
N SER A 7 -14.86 -116.82 56.14
CA SER A 7 -13.96 -116.44 55.03
C SER A 7 -13.58 -114.97 55.16
N GLU A 8 -12.31 -114.67 54.91
CA GLU A 8 -11.86 -113.28 54.81
C GLU A 8 -12.43 -112.62 53.55
N LEU A 9 -12.62 -111.30 53.64
CA LEU A 9 -12.93 -110.42 52.53
C LEU A 9 -11.68 -109.59 52.21
N THR A 10 -11.18 -109.67 50.98
CA THR A 10 -9.98 -108.94 50.54
C THR A 10 -10.32 -107.95 49.44
N ASN A 11 -9.57 -106.86 49.32
CA ASN A 11 -9.71 -105.88 48.26
C ASN A 11 -8.65 -106.09 47.17
N ASN A 12 -8.95 -105.75 45.93
CA ASN A 12 -7.97 -105.68 44.85
C ASN A 12 -7.42 -104.24 44.73
N SER A 13 -6.45 -104.06 43.83
CA SER A 13 -5.83 -102.75 43.55
C SER A 13 -6.71 -101.80 42.72
N ASP A 14 -7.89 -102.24 42.25
CA ASP A 14 -8.84 -101.40 41.51
C ASP A 14 -9.94 -100.79 42.39
N GLY A 15 -9.93 -101.10 43.70
CA GLY A 15 -10.86 -100.58 44.70
C GLY A 15 -12.04 -101.50 45.00
N ARG A 16 -12.18 -102.64 44.32
CA ARG A 16 -13.26 -103.60 44.57
C ARG A 16 -12.88 -104.63 45.64
N VAL A 17 -13.90 -105.22 46.25
CA VAL A 17 -13.76 -106.43 47.09
C VAL A 17 -13.69 -107.64 46.17
N ASN A 18 -12.68 -108.50 46.34
CA ASN A 18 -12.55 -109.76 45.62
C ASN A 18 -13.68 -110.73 46.01
N THR A 19 -14.04 -111.61 45.09
CA THR A 19 -14.90 -112.76 45.41
C THR A 19 -14.25 -113.61 46.50
N PRO A 20 -14.93 -113.89 47.63
CA PRO A 20 -14.35 -114.67 48.73
C PRO A 20 -14.03 -116.10 48.31
N ALA A 21 -12.95 -116.68 48.85
CA ALA A 21 -12.55 -118.06 48.53
C ALA A 21 -13.62 -119.11 48.87
N ALA A 22 -14.47 -118.83 49.87
CA ALA A 22 -15.65 -119.63 50.21
C ALA A 22 -16.90 -118.71 50.25
N PRO A 23 -17.60 -118.52 49.12
CA PRO A 23 -18.65 -117.49 48.99
C PRO A 23 -19.90 -117.72 49.86
N ASN A 24 -20.08 -118.95 50.38
CA ASN A 24 -21.18 -119.31 51.28
C ASN A 24 -20.79 -119.34 52.77
N ALA A 25 -19.54 -119.01 53.12
CA ALA A 25 -19.08 -118.94 54.51
C ALA A 25 -19.49 -117.62 55.18
N LEU A 26 -19.49 -117.59 56.52
CA LEU A 26 -19.83 -116.37 57.26
C LEU A 26 -18.65 -115.36 57.22
N ALA A 27 -18.92 -114.07 57.03
CA ALA A 27 -17.92 -113.02 57.25
C ALA A 27 -18.01 -112.50 58.69
N THR A 28 -16.89 -112.15 59.31
CA THR A 28 -16.92 -111.48 60.63
C THR A 28 -17.20 -109.99 60.47
N ALA A 29 -17.70 -109.34 61.52
CA ALA A 29 -17.86 -107.88 61.53
C ALA A 29 -16.53 -107.14 61.23
N GLY A 30 -15.39 -107.72 61.64
CA GLY A 30 -14.06 -107.19 61.35
C GLY A 30 -13.70 -107.31 59.86
N ASP A 31 -14.05 -108.41 59.20
CA ASP A 31 -13.78 -108.62 57.77
C ASP A 31 -14.61 -107.66 56.92
N VAL A 32 -15.89 -107.49 57.26
CA VAL A 32 -16.79 -106.54 56.58
C VAL A 32 -16.28 -105.10 56.75
N ALA A 33 -15.91 -104.70 57.98
CA ALA A 33 -15.37 -103.36 58.22
C ALA A 33 -14.04 -103.11 57.48
N LYS A 34 -13.12 -104.10 57.46
CA LYS A 34 -11.86 -103.99 56.70
C LYS A 34 -12.09 -103.89 55.20
N ALA A 35 -13.00 -104.70 54.65
CA ALA A 35 -13.31 -104.70 53.23
C ALA A 35 -13.96 -103.38 52.78
N ILE A 36 -14.88 -102.83 53.59
CA ILE A 36 -15.50 -101.53 53.34
C ILE A 36 -14.42 -100.44 53.40
N ASN A 37 -13.66 -100.35 54.49
CA ASN A 37 -12.68 -99.28 54.70
C ASN A 37 -11.47 -99.34 53.76
N ASN A 38 -11.25 -100.45 53.05
CA ASN A 38 -10.20 -100.58 52.03
C ASN A 38 -10.72 -100.71 50.60
N SER A 39 -12.04 -100.78 50.41
CA SER A 39 -12.66 -100.63 49.09
C SER A 39 -12.67 -99.15 48.69
N GLY A 40 -13.09 -98.84 47.47
CA GLY A 40 -13.18 -97.48 47.00
C GLY A 40 -13.40 -97.37 45.50
N TRP A 41 -13.13 -96.18 44.98
CA TRP A 41 -13.09 -95.89 43.56
C TRP A 41 -11.81 -95.13 43.23
N LYS A 42 -11.37 -95.20 41.98
CA LYS A 42 -10.15 -94.55 41.52
C LYS A 42 -10.44 -93.16 40.94
N LEU A 43 -9.74 -92.16 41.44
CA LEU A 43 -9.74 -90.80 40.91
C LEU A 43 -8.51 -90.59 40.03
N ALA A 44 -8.71 -90.03 38.84
CA ALA A 44 -7.65 -89.63 37.93
C ALA A 44 -8.02 -88.28 37.27
N ALA A 45 -7.01 -87.48 36.91
CA ALA A 45 -7.19 -86.23 36.19
C ALA A 45 -6.23 -86.15 35.00
N GLU A 46 -6.72 -85.66 33.86
CA GLU A 46 -5.92 -85.48 32.66
C GLU A 46 -4.78 -84.47 32.91
N GLY A 47 -3.57 -84.82 32.47
CA GLY A 47 -2.36 -84.03 32.74
C GLY A 47 -1.69 -84.29 34.09
N THR A 48 -2.19 -85.25 34.88
CA THR A 48 -1.51 -85.77 36.09
C THR A 48 -1.19 -87.25 35.92
N ASP A 49 -0.03 -87.69 36.40
CA ASP A 49 0.37 -89.08 36.33
C ASP A 49 -0.22 -89.88 37.52
N GLY A 50 -0.97 -90.95 37.22
CA GLY A 50 -1.45 -91.95 38.19
C GLY A 50 -2.95 -91.92 38.54
N GLU A 51 -3.35 -92.83 39.42
CA GLU A 51 -4.71 -92.96 39.97
C GLU A 51 -4.64 -92.99 41.50
N GLU A 52 -5.57 -92.32 42.18
CA GLU A 52 -5.70 -92.34 43.64
C GLU A 52 -6.93 -93.15 44.06
N LEU A 53 -6.77 -94.11 44.97
CA LEU A 53 -7.89 -94.88 45.51
C LEU A 53 -8.58 -94.09 46.63
N VAL A 54 -9.79 -93.61 46.36
CA VAL A 54 -10.65 -92.91 47.32
C VAL A 54 -11.49 -93.94 48.09
N LYS A 55 -11.22 -94.08 49.38
CA LYS A 55 -11.87 -95.06 50.27
C LYS A 55 -13.13 -94.49 50.93
N PRO A 56 -14.06 -95.33 51.42
CA PRO A 56 -15.18 -94.87 52.22
C PRO A 56 -14.74 -94.04 53.44
N GLY A 57 -15.29 -92.83 53.55
CA GLY A 57 -14.90 -91.85 54.57
C GLY A 57 -13.95 -90.77 54.08
N ASP A 58 -13.29 -90.95 52.92
CA ASP A 58 -12.41 -89.95 52.35
C ASP A 58 -13.20 -88.76 51.79
N THR A 59 -12.56 -87.58 51.81
CA THR A 59 -13.11 -86.34 51.24
C THR A 59 -12.34 -85.94 49.99
N VAL A 60 -13.02 -85.89 48.85
CA VAL A 60 -12.48 -85.32 47.61
C VAL A 60 -12.81 -83.84 47.55
N THR A 61 -11.79 -82.99 47.40
CA THR A 61 -11.94 -81.54 47.30
C THR A 61 -11.68 -81.07 45.87
N PHE A 62 -12.69 -80.51 45.22
CA PHE A 62 -12.52 -79.83 43.93
C PHE A 62 -12.07 -78.40 44.18
N LYS A 63 -10.91 -78.02 43.64
CA LYS A 63 -10.35 -76.66 43.75
C LYS A 63 -10.29 -76.04 42.37
N ALA A 64 -10.70 -74.78 42.27
CA ALA A 64 -10.51 -73.92 41.10
C ALA A 64 -9.42 -72.89 41.40
N LYS A 65 -8.67 -72.49 40.37
CA LYS A 65 -7.68 -71.38 40.45
C LYS A 65 -8.35 -70.06 40.06
N ASP A 66 -7.57 -69.01 39.84
CA ASP A 66 -8.01 -67.61 39.80
C ASP A 66 -9.12 -67.24 38.80
N ASN A 67 -9.26 -67.96 37.67
CA ASN A 67 -10.24 -67.64 36.62
C ASN A 67 -11.50 -68.51 36.64
N LEU A 68 -11.55 -69.52 37.50
CA LEU A 68 -12.68 -70.43 37.64
C LEU A 68 -13.22 -70.37 39.07
N ASN A 69 -14.53 -70.51 39.22
CA ASN A 69 -15.15 -70.83 40.49
C ASN A 69 -15.70 -72.26 40.45
N VAL A 70 -15.65 -72.91 41.61
CA VAL A 70 -16.29 -74.20 41.83
C VAL A 70 -17.17 -74.09 43.07
N THR A 71 -18.44 -74.42 42.91
CA THR A 71 -19.44 -74.40 43.99
C THR A 71 -20.09 -75.76 44.12
N ARG A 72 -20.50 -76.09 45.35
CA ARG A 72 -21.22 -77.33 45.68
C ARG A 72 -22.55 -76.99 46.33
N GLU A 73 -23.64 -77.45 45.74
CA GLU A 73 -24.98 -77.30 46.30
C GLU A 73 -25.83 -78.53 45.95
N ASN A 74 -26.56 -79.07 46.91
CA ASN A 74 -27.51 -80.19 46.72
C ASN A 74 -26.95 -81.42 45.98
N GLY A 75 -25.66 -81.71 46.15
CA GLY A 75 -24.98 -82.85 45.51
C GLY A 75 -24.41 -82.57 44.11
N SER A 76 -24.64 -81.38 43.55
CA SER A 76 -24.07 -80.94 42.28
C SER A 76 -22.79 -80.14 42.50
N ILE A 77 -21.84 -80.27 41.56
CA ILE A 77 -20.66 -79.42 41.44
C ILE A 77 -20.83 -78.55 40.20
N THR A 78 -20.79 -77.23 40.37
CA THR A 78 -20.95 -76.27 39.27
C THR A 78 -19.64 -75.53 39.04
N TYR A 79 -19.23 -75.43 37.79
CA TYR A 79 -18.08 -74.64 37.34
C TYR A 79 -18.57 -73.40 36.60
N GLY A 80 -17.98 -72.25 36.93
CA GLY A 80 -18.22 -70.99 36.24
C GLY A 80 -16.90 -70.25 36.00
N LEU A 81 -16.87 -69.42 34.96
CA LEU A 81 -15.83 -68.40 34.83
C LEU A 81 -16.08 -67.32 35.88
N ASN A 82 -15.00 -66.75 36.38
CA ASN A 82 -15.11 -65.58 37.23
C ASN A 82 -15.58 -64.38 36.40
N LYS A 83 -16.27 -63.44 37.07
CA LYS A 83 -16.76 -62.21 36.44
C LYS A 83 -15.62 -61.46 35.77
N ASP A 84 -14.49 -61.40 36.46
CA ASP A 84 -13.25 -60.81 35.99
C ASP A 84 -12.26 -61.96 35.75
N VAL A 85 -11.71 -62.04 34.53
CA VAL A 85 -10.74 -63.05 34.11
C VAL A 85 -9.39 -62.37 33.97
N ASP A 86 -8.44 -62.73 34.83
CA ASP A 86 -7.06 -62.26 34.78
C ASP A 86 -6.21 -63.30 34.05
N LEU A 87 -5.80 -62.97 32.83
CA LEU A 87 -4.97 -63.86 32.00
C LEU A 87 -3.48 -63.74 32.32
N THR A 88 -3.09 -62.91 33.29
CA THR A 88 -1.69 -62.59 33.64
C THR A 88 -0.94 -61.91 32.48
N GLY A 89 0.36 -61.60 32.68
CA GLY A 89 1.17 -60.88 31.69
C GLY A 89 1.36 -61.62 30.35
N ASP A 90 1.31 -62.95 30.35
CA ASP A 90 1.55 -63.78 29.16
C ASP A 90 0.28 -64.33 28.51
N GLY A 91 -0.88 -64.17 29.15
CA GLY A 91 -2.13 -64.72 28.64
C GLY A 91 -2.78 -63.85 27.56
N SER A 92 -3.64 -64.47 26.76
CA SER A 92 -4.33 -63.82 25.65
C SER A 92 -5.71 -64.42 25.40
N VAL A 93 -6.61 -63.62 24.83
CA VAL A 93 -7.87 -64.10 24.23
C VAL A 93 -7.73 -64.04 22.73
N LEU A 94 -7.90 -65.19 22.06
CA LEU A 94 -7.87 -65.30 20.61
C LEU A 94 -9.30 -65.47 20.06
N ILE A 95 -9.72 -64.58 19.16
CA ILE A 95 -11.02 -64.62 18.49
C ILE A 95 -10.78 -64.49 16.98
N GLY A 96 -10.59 -65.62 16.30
CA GLY A 96 -10.22 -65.63 14.88
C GLY A 96 -8.89 -64.90 14.65
N GLU A 97 -8.90 -63.85 13.82
CA GLU A 97 -7.73 -63.00 13.52
C GLU A 97 -7.52 -61.85 14.51
N THR A 98 -8.35 -61.77 15.57
CA THR A 98 -8.25 -60.75 16.61
C THR A 98 -7.64 -61.35 17.88
N ALA A 99 -6.71 -60.62 18.50
CA ALA A 99 -6.09 -60.98 19.76
C ALA A 99 -6.18 -59.81 20.75
N LEU A 100 -6.57 -60.08 21.99
CA LEU A 100 -6.34 -59.17 23.11
C LEU A 100 -5.11 -59.70 23.88
N THR A 101 -4.04 -58.90 23.90
CA THR A 101 -2.76 -59.25 24.53
C THR A 101 -2.36 -58.19 25.54
N LYS A 102 -1.24 -58.39 26.24
CA LYS A 102 -0.63 -57.38 27.13
C LYS A 102 -0.30 -56.06 26.43
N ASP A 103 -0.11 -56.08 25.11
CA ASP A 103 0.26 -54.91 24.30
C ASP A 103 -0.97 -54.22 23.68
N GLY A 104 -2.19 -54.75 23.92
CA GLY A 104 -3.46 -54.18 23.49
C GLY A 104 -4.26 -55.08 22.55
N LEU A 105 -5.18 -54.45 21.82
CA LEU A 105 -6.01 -55.11 20.81
C LEU A 105 -5.26 -55.17 19.48
N ILE A 106 -4.99 -56.39 19.00
CA ILE A 106 -4.41 -56.66 17.68
C ILE A 106 -5.52 -57.19 16.78
N ILE A 107 -5.72 -56.57 15.61
CA ILE A 107 -6.62 -57.03 14.55
C ILE A 107 -5.79 -57.14 13.28
N ASN A 108 -5.50 -58.36 12.82
CA ASN A 108 -4.83 -58.55 11.54
C ASN A 108 -5.73 -58.00 10.41
N ASN A 109 -5.14 -57.36 9.40
CA ASN A 109 -5.83 -56.61 8.34
C ASN A 109 -6.55 -55.32 8.79
N GLY A 110 -6.30 -54.86 10.02
CA GLY A 110 -6.69 -53.54 10.50
C GLY A 110 -8.13 -53.48 11.05
N PRO A 111 -8.39 -52.57 12.00
CA PRO A 111 -9.72 -52.43 12.57
C PRO A 111 -10.69 -51.79 11.57
N MET A 112 -11.83 -52.45 11.29
CA MET A 112 -12.97 -51.82 10.63
C MET A 112 -14.01 -51.43 11.68
N LEU A 113 -14.12 -50.14 11.99
CA LEU A 113 -15.16 -49.63 12.89
C LEU A 113 -16.44 -49.41 12.09
N THR A 114 -17.34 -50.40 12.10
CA THR A 114 -18.68 -50.26 11.52
C THR A 114 -19.72 -50.14 12.63
N HIS A 115 -20.47 -49.04 12.63
CA HIS A 115 -21.70 -48.91 13.40
C HIS A 115 -22.56 -47.78 12.81
N ASN A 116 -23.86 -47.77 13.10
CA ASN A 116 -24.83 -46.74 12.70
C ASN A 116 -24.54 -45.32 13.28
N GLY A 117 -23.35 -45.09 13.86
CA GLY A 117 -22.88 -43.82 14.38
C GLY A 117 -21.89 -43.17 13.40
N ARG A 118 -22.15 -41.91 13.03
CA ARG A 118 -21.44 -41.19 11.96
C ARG A 118 -20.02 -40.71 12.33
N HIS A 119 -19.51 -41.03 13.53
CA HIS A 119 -18.27 -40.44 14.06
C HIS A 119 -17.45 -41.43 14.91
N LEU A 120 -16.13 -41.44 14.68
CA LEU A 120 -15.13 -42.05 15.57
C LEU A 120 -14.82 -41.10 16.72
N LYS A 121 -15.01 -41.54 17.97
CA LYS A 121 -14.62 -40.79 19.18
C LYS A 121 -13.31 -41.35 19.71
N LEU A 122 -12.24 -40.55 19.65
CA LEU A 122 -10.92 -40.88 20.23
C LEU A 122 -10.68 -39.99 21.45
N GLY A 123 -10.28 -40.60 22.57
CA GLY A 123 -9.88 -39.87 23.75
C GLY A 123 -9.47 -40.76 24.90
N SER A 124 -8.90 -40.16 25.95
CA SER A 124 -8.62 -40.87 27.20
C SER A 124 -9.92 -41.04 27.97
N VAL A 125 -10.10 -42.21 28.59
CA VAL A 125 -11.20 -42.48 29.52
C VAL A 125 -10.62 -42.53 30.92
N ASP A 126 -10.80 -41.46 31.68
CA ASP A 126 -10.31 -41.37 33.06
C ASP A 126 -11.39 -41.92 34.02
N GLY A 127 -11.53 -43.25 34.10
CA GLY A 127 -12.31 -43.95 35.14
C GLY A 127 -13.78 -43.57 35.32
N GLY A 128 -14.34 -42.69 34.48
CA GLY A 128 -15.60 -41.99 34.72
C GLY A 128 -16.26 -41.49 33.45
N ASN A 129 -16.38 -42.33 32.41
CA ASN A 129 -17.19 -42.14 31.19
C ASN A 129 -17.04 -40.82 30.38
N THR A 130 -16.20 -39.88 30.81
CA THR A 130 -15.83 -38.67 30.06
C THR A 130 -14.63 -38.96 29.19
N VAL A 131 -14.77 -38.68 27.91
CA VAL A 131 -13.71 -38.84 26.90
C VAL A 131 -13.02 -37.49 26.73
N SER A 132 -11.78 -37.36 27.22
CA SER A 132 -10.95 -36.16 26.99
C SER A 132 -10.28 -36.28 25.62
N PRO A 133 -10.31 -35.23 24.76
CA PRO A 133 -9.63 -35.26 23.47
C PRO A 133 -8.15 -35.59 23.62
N ILE A 134 -7.62 -36.42 22.72
CA ILE A 134 -6.20 -36.77 22.66
C ILE A 134 -5.57 -36.24 21.39
N GLN A 135 -4.26 -36.03 21.41
CA GLN A 135 -3.49 -35.79 20.20
C GLN A 135 -3.34 -37.09 19.41
N ILE A 136 -3.70 -37.07 18.12
CA ILE A 136 -3.39 -38.17 17.20
C ILE A 136 -1.98 -37.92 16.66
N GLN A 137 -1.06 -38.85 16.93
CA GLN A 137 0.33 -38.78 16.49
C GLN A 137 0.56 -39.70 15.30
N GLY A 138 1.58 -39.43 14.48
CA GLY A 138 1.94 -40.27 13.34
C GLY A 138 0.97 -40.22 12.16
N VAL A 139 0.10 -39.20 12.07
CA VAL A 139 -0.77 -39.00 10.91
C VAL A 139 0.09 -38.61 9.71
N GLU A 140 0.22 -39.53 8.76
CA GLU A 140 0.87 -39.27 7.47
C GLU A 140 0.05 -38.27 6.65
N SER A 141 0.72 -37.56 5.72
CA SER A 141 0.03 -36.63 4.82
C SER A 141 -0.95 -37.40 3.93
N GLY A 142 -2.20 -36.97 3.96
CA GLY A 142 -3.25 -37.45 3.05
C GLY A 142 -3.13 -36.90 1.63
N LEU A 143 -2.28 -35.89 1.42
CA LEU A 143 -2.02 -35.27 0.11
C LEU A 143 -0.99 -36.10 -0.67
N LYS A 144 -1.33 -37.37 -0.92
CA LYS A 144 -0.53 -38.30 -1.69
C LYS A 144 -1.42 -39.14 -2.61
N GLN A 145 -0.88 -39.51 -3.77
CA GLN A 145 -1.48 -40.51 -4.63
C GLN A 145 -1.32 -41.91 -4.03
N ALA A 146 -2.04 -42.88 -4.60
CA ALA A 146 -1.94 -44.29 -4.20
C ALA A 146 -0.53 -44.89 -4.34
N ASP A 147 0.32 -44.32 -5.20
CA ASP A 147 1.72 -44.72 -5.38
C ASP A 147 2.69 -44.05 -4.38
N GLY A 148 2.17 -43.21 -3.48
CA GLY A 148 2.94 -42.46 -2.47
C GLY A 148 3.51 -41.13 -2.95
N SER A 149 3.30 -40.76 -4.22
CA SER A 149 3.74 -39.46 -4.76
C SER A 149 2.97 -38.31 -4.09
N PRO A 150 3.62 -37.19 -3.73
CA PRO A 150 2.96 -36.04 -3.12
C PRO A 150 2.02 -35.35 -4.11
N VAL A 151 0.94 -34.75 -3.59
CA VAL A 151 -0.06 -33.98 -4.35
C VAL A 151 -0.17 -32.59 -3.71
N THR A 152 -0.24 -31.53 -4.50
CA THR A 152 -0.52 -30.21 -3.91
C THR A 152 -2.01 -30.09 -3.57
N LEU A 153 -2.35 -29.25 -2.60
CA LEU A 153 -3.76 -29.05 -2.24
C LEU A 153 -4.62 -28.58 -3.44
N ALA A 154 -4.03 -27.82 -4.37
CA ALA A 154 -4.72 -27.32 -5.57
C ALA A 154 -4.99 -28.43 -6.61
N GLU A 155 -4.19 -29.50 -6.61
CA GLU A 155 -4.30 -30.60 -7.57
C GLU A 155 -5.07 -31.80 -7.00
N ALA A 156 -5.35 -31.81 -5.70
CA ALA A 156 -6.06 -32.87 -4.99
C ALA A 156 -7.45 -33.12 -5.58
N GLN A 157 -7.74 -34.38 -5.93
CA GLN A 157 -8.97 -34.81 -6.59
C GLN A 157 -9.36 -36.23 -6.12
N GLY A 158 -10.63 -36.59 -6.34
CA GLY A 158 -11.13 -37.95 -6.04
C GLY A 158 -10.94 -38.33 -4.58
N GLU A 159 -10.47 -39.55 -4.33
CA GLU A 159 -10.28 -40.09 -2.96
C GLU A 159 -9.29 -39.28 -2.12
N VAL A 160 -8.33 -38.57 -2.74
CA VAL A 160 -7.37 -37.72 -2.02
C VAL A 160 -8.09 -36.60 -1.24
N LEU A 161 -9.24 -36.12 -1.73
CA LEU A 161 -10.06 -35.10 -1.04
C LEU A 161 -10.70 -35.62 0.26
N ASN A 162 -10.81 -36.94 0.42
CA ASN A 162 -11.40 -37.57 1.61
C ASN A 162 -10.34 -37.96 2.66
N ASN A 163 -9.06 -37.82 2.34
CA ASN A 163 -7.98 -38.19 3.25
C ASN A 163 -7.81 -37.18 4.39
N ALA A 164 -7.29 -37.65 5.52
CA ALA A 164 -6.90 -36.78 6.63
C ALA A 164 -5.62 -36.00 6.28
N VAL A 165 -5.59 -34.72 6.63
CA VAL A 165 -4.37 -33.89 6.53
C VAL A 165 -3.67 -33.81 7.88
N ASN A 166 -2.35 -33.65 7.86
CA ASN A 166 -1.57 -33.39 9.06
C ASN A 166 -1.23 -31.89 9.22
N VAL A 167 -0.59 -31.54 10.33
CA VAL A 167 -0.21 -30.14 10.62
C VAL A 167 0.80 -29.59 9.59
N GLY A 168 1.64 -30.45 9.01
CA GLY A 168 2.58 -30.09 7.95
C GLY A 168 1.86 -29.67 6.66
N ASP A 169 0.82 -30.40 6.26
CA ASP A 169 -0.03 -30.06 5.12
C ASP A 169 -0.70 -28.69 5.32
N LEU A 170 -1.27 -28.46 6.51
CA LEU A 170 -1.89 -27.18 6.87
C LEU A 170 -0.88 -26.03 6.83
N LYS A 171 0.33 -26.24 7.36
CA LYS A 171 1.41 -25.26 7.30
C LYS A 171 1.79 -24.93 5.85
N ASN A 172 1.92 -25.93 4.99
CA ASN A 172 2.25 -25.74 3.57
C ASN A 172 1.15 -24.98 2.82
N ALA A 173 -0.12 -25.31 3.07
CA ALA A 173 -1.26 -24.61 2.50
C ALA A 173 -1.29 -23.14 2.95
N SER A 174 -1.08 -22.88 4.24
CA SER A 174 -0.98 -21.52 4.78
C SER A 174 0.19 -20.75 4.16
N GLN A 175 1.35 -21.38 4.02
CA GLN A 175 2.54 -20.76 3.42
C GLN A 175 2.32 -20.44 1.95
N THR A 176 1.63 -21.31 1.21
CA THR A 176 1.27 -21.08 -0.19
C THR A 176 0.38 -19.86 -0.35
N LEU A 177 -0.59 -19.65 0.55
CA LEU A 177 -1.42 -18.44 0.54
C LEU A 177 -0.61 -17.18 0.84
N VAL A 178 0.31 -17.25 1.81
CA VAL A 178 1.21 -16.14 2.15
C VAL A 178 2.10 -15.77 0.96
N ASP A 179 2.75 -16.76 0.34
CA ASP A 179 3.66 -16.55 -0.78
C ASP A 179 2.95 -16.12 -2.06
N LYS A 180 1.71 -16.57 -2.28
CA LYS A 180 0.91 -16.15 -3.44
C LYS A 180 0.50 -14.68 -3.35
N GLY A 181 0.11 -14.21 -2.17
CA GLY A 181 -0.17 -12.81 -1.93
C GLY A 181 -1.14 -12.19 -2.95
N PHE A 182 -0.85 -10.96 -3.36
CA PHE A 182 -1.45 -10.31 -4.52
C PHE A 182 -0.40 -9.49 -5.29
N ASN A 183 -0.66 -9.25 -6.57
CA ASN A 183 0.25 -8.52 -7.41
C ASN A 183 -0.12 -7.04 -7.57
N ILE A 184 0.91 -6.18 -7.66
CA ILE A 184 0.77 -4.76 -7.97
C ILE A 184 1.61 -4.39 -9.20
N THR A 185 1.08 -3.47 -10.01
CA THR A 185 1.76 -2.90 -11.17
C THR A 185 1.59 -1.38 -11.16
N ALA A 186 2.46 -0.68 -11.88
CA ALA A 186 2.37 0.75 -12.10
C ALA A 186 2.83 1.07 -13.54
N ASP A 187 2.43 2.23 -14.06
CA ASP A 187 2.83 2.69 -15.40
C ASP A 187 4.35 2.71 -15.60
N HIS A 188 5.09 2.97 -14.51
CA HIS A 188 6.53 2.94 -14.47
C HIS A 188 7.00 2.03 -13.34
N SER A 189 7.99 1.19 -13.62
CA SER A 189 8.60 0.30 -12.64
C SER A 189 10.06 0.66 -12.44
N ALA A 190 10.44 0.80 -11.17
CA ALA A 190 11.84 0.88 -10.74
C ALA A 190 12.33 -0.46 -10.14
N LEU A 191 11.61 -1.55 -10.40
CA LEU A 191 11.98 -2.88 -9.90
C LEU A 191 13.24 -3.39 -10.59
N SER A 192 14.02 -4.20 -9.86
CA SER A 192 15.24 -4.81 -10.38
C SER A 192 14.95 -5.71 -11.59
N GLY A 193 15.87 -5.75 -12.56
CA GLY A 193 15.80 -6.68 -13.68
C GLY A 193 14.67 -6.40 -14.69
N ASN A 194 14.16 -5.17 -14.75
CA ASN A 194 13.05 -4.75 -15.63
C ASN A 194 11.72 -5.46 -15.34
N ALA A 195 11.52 -5.97 -14.12
CA ALA A 195 10.23 -6.53 -13.71
C ALA A 195 9.12 -5.46 -13.81
N LYS A 196 7.93 -5.86 -14.25
CA LYS A 196 6.76 -4.97 -14.42
C LYS A 196 5.70 -5.12 -13.32
N GLU A 197 5.90 -6.08 -12.44
CA GLU A 197 4.94 -6.53 -11.45
C GLU A 197 5.70 -6.91 -10.18
N ASP A 198 5.18 -6.50 -9.02
CA ASP A 198 5.67 -6.89 -7.71
C ASP A 198 4.63 -7.77 -7.02
N THR A 199 5.08 -8.72 -6.21
CA THR A 199 4.19 -9.62 -5.44
C THR A 199 4.22 -9.20 -3.98
N VAL A 200 3.10 -8.67 -3.50
CA VAL A 200 2.90 -8.33 -2.09
C VAL A 200 2.38 -9.56 -1.36
N LYS A 201 3.20 -10.15 -0.50
CA LYS A 201 2.81 -11.32 0.30
C LYS A 201 1.79 -10.94 1.37
N LEU A 202 0.97 -11.91 1.80
CA LEU A 202 0.03 -11.65 2.90
C LEU A 202 0.80 -11.31 4.18
N GLY A 203 0.50 -10.15 4.76
CA GLY A 203 1.20 -9.61 5.93
C GLY A 203 2.26 -8.55 5.61
N GLU A 204 2.61 -8.35 4.33
CA GLU A 204 3.48 -7.24 3.92
C GLU A 204 2.73 -5.90 3.85
N LYS A 205 3.49 -4.81 3.99
CA LYS A 205 2.95 -3.44 3.92
C LYS A 205 3.18 -2.85 2.53
N VAL A 206 2.12 -2.33 1.91
CA VAL A 206 2.22 -1.47 0.72
C VAL A 206 2.31 -0.02 1.16
N ASN A 207 3.34 0.70 0.72
CA ASN A 207 3.46 2.14 0.94
C ASN A 207 3.08 2.89 -0.34
N PHE A 208 2.08 3.77 -0.25
CA PHE A 208 1.74 4.70 -1.32
C PHE A 208 2.43 6.03 -1.04
N THR A 209 3.48 6.36 -1.79
CA THR A 209 4.33 7.53 -1.53
C THR A 209 4.52 8.38 -2.77
N SER A 210 4.64 9.70 -2.59
CA SER A 210 5.07 10.65 -3.61
C SER A 210 6.40 11.25 -3.18
N SER A 211 7.50 10.96 -3.87
CA SER A 211 8.84 11.43 -3.48
C SER A 211 9.01 12.95 -3.66
N ASP A 212 8.22 13.54 -4.56
CA ASP A 212 8.14 14.98 -4.83
C ASP A 212 7.12 15.71 -3.95
N ASN A 213 6.39 14.98 -3.09
CA ASN A 213 5.29 15.49 -2.26
C ASN A 213 4.15 16.17 -3.04
N ASN A 214 4.03 15.97 -4.35
CA ASN A 214 2.93 16.56 -5.14
C ASN A 214 1.60 15.84 -4.90
N ILE A 215 1.65 14.51 -4.70
CA ILE A 215 0.49 13.71 -4.31
C ILE A 215 0.55 13.43 -2.81
N VAL A 216 -0.45 13.92 -2.09
CA VAL A 216 -0.67 13.58 -0.69
C VAL A 216 -1.52 12.32 -0.62
N THR A 217 -0.97 11.27 -0.02
CA THR A 217 -1.67 10.01 0.23
C THR A 217 -2.07 9.93 1.71
N THR A 218 -3.32 9.58 1.99
CA THR A 218 -3.81 9.39 3.37
C THR A 218 -4.50 8.05 3.48
N VAL A 219 -4.14 7.26 4.49
CA VAL A 219 -4.82 5.99 4.81
C VAL A 219 -5.83 6.23 5.93
N ALA A 220 -7.05 5.78 5.71
CA ALA A 220 -8.11 5.66 6.70
C ALA A 220 -8.67 4.23 6.65
N ASP A 221 -9.66 3.90 7.49
CA ASP A 221 -10.27 2.56 7.58
C ASP A 221 -10.57 1.93 6.21
N ASN A 222 -9.67 1.05 5.74
CA ASN A 222 -9.71 0.40 4.43
C ASN A 222 -9.80 1.34 3.20
N GLU A 223 -9.43 2.62 3.34
CA GLU A 223 -9.46 3.61 2.26
C GLU A 223 -8.09 4.27 2.08
N ILE A 224 -7.65 4.40 0.82
CA ILE A 224 -6.53 5.27 0.45
C ILE A 224 -7.10 6.48 -0.29
N ARG A 225 -6.86 7.67 0.26
CA ARG A 225 -7.28 8.95 -0.31
C ARG A 225 -6.08 9.61 -0.97
N TYR A 226 -6.33 10.18 -2.14
CA TYR A 226 -5.36 10.94 -2.91
C TYR A 226 -5.80 12.39 -3.00
N ALA A 227 -4.90 13.32 -2.74
CA ALA A 227 -5.08 14.74 -2.95
C ALA A 227 -3.84 15.35 -3.61
N LEU A 228 -4.02 16.48 -4.28
CA LEU A 228 -2.88 17.32 -4.66
C LEU A 228 -2.45 18.14 -3.44
N ASN A 229 -1.14 18.32 -3.29
CA ASN A 229 -0.60 19.24 -2.31
C ASN A 229 -0.99 20.69 -2.66
N THR A 230 -1.05 21.58 -1.66
CA THR A 230 -1.33 23.01 -1.87
C THR A 230 -0.24 23.67 -2.68
N ASP A 231 1.01 23.26 -2.45
CA ASP A 231 2.17 23.70 -3.20
C ASP A 231 2.65 22.55 -4.09
N LEU A 232 2.61 22.76 -5.40
CA LEU A 232 3.09 21.80 -6.38
C LEU A 232 4.52 22.16 -6.78
N THR A 233 5.44 21.24 -6.52
CA THR A 233 6.82 21.35 -7.01
C THR A 233 6.92 20.62 -8.33
N LEU A 234 6.99 21.36 -9.41
CA LEU A 234 7.13 20.84 -10.76
C LEU A 234 8.53 21.18 -11.24
N GLY A 235 9.23 20.21 -11.83
CA GLY A 235 10.68 20.30 -11.96
C GLY A 235 11.37 19.67 -10.75
N GLY A 236 12.59 19.17 -10.93
CA GLY A 236 13.30 18.50 -9.83
C GLY A 236 13.63 19.49 -8.70
N LYS A 237 14.01 18.98 -7.53
CA LYS A 237 14.63 19.80 -6.46
C LYS A 237 15.76 20.66 -7.05
N ASP A 238 15.99 21.84 -6.46
CA ASP A 238 17.15 22.66 -6.75
C ASP A 238 18.40 21.76 -6.82
N GLY A 239 19.24 21.98 -7.84
CA GLY A 239 20.52 21.30 -7.87
C GLY A 239 21.34 21.72 -6.64
N ALA A 240 22.27 20.86 -6.22
CA ALA A 240 23.22 21.25 -5.18
C ALA A 240 23.97 22.52 -5.63
N ASP A 241 24.40 23.38 -4.70
CA ASP A 241 25.13 24.63 -4.97
C ASP A 241 26.08 24.48 -6.17
N GLY A 242 25.78 25.17 -7.28
CA GLY A 242 26.55 25.13 -8.52
C GLY A 242 26.09 24.15 -9.60
N GLN A 243 24.96 23.46 -9.44
CA GLN A 243 24.24 22.76 -10.52
C GLN A 243 22.80 23.26 -10.59
N ASP A 244 22.30 23.53 -11.80
CA ASP A 244 20.93 23.98 -12.00
C ASP A 244 19.94 22.82 -11.68
N GLY A 245 18.82 23.16 -11.05
CA GLY A 245 17.67 22.25 -10.94
C GLY A 245 17.06 21.96 -12.32
N LYS A 246 16.21 20.93 -12.43
CA LYS A 246 15.43 20.72 -13.67
C LYS A 246 14.22 21.64 -13.66
N ASP A 247 14.12 22.53 -14.64
CA ASP A 247 13.04 23.52 -14.74
C ASP A 247 11.64 22.88 -14.74
N GLY A 248 10.73 23.46 -13.93
CA GLY A 248 9.31 23.14 -13.94
C GLY A 248 8.56 23.75 -15.10
N LYS A 249 7.56 23.03 -15.62
CA LYS A 249 6.63 23.54 -16.63
C LYS A 249 5.19 23.23 -16.23
N ILE A 250 4.37 24.27 -16.10
CA ILE A 250 2.91 24.13 -16.04
C ILE A 250 2.36 24.46 -17.43
N GLY A 251 1.70 23.49 -18.05
CA GLY A 251 0.98 23.68 -19.31
C GLY A 251 -0.51 23.44 -19.12
N ILE A 252 -1.33 24.44 -19.40
CA ILE A 252 -2.78 24.29 -19.49
C ILE A 252 -3.13 24.29 -20.98
N ASN A 253 -3.43 23.11 -21.52
CA ASN A 253 -3.83 22.97 -22.92
C ASN A 253 -5.35 23.08 -23.04
N GLY A 254 -5.82 24.07 -23.77
CA GLY A 254 -7.19 24.14 -24.25
C GLY A 254 -7.43 23.17 -25.41
N LYS A 255 -8.70 22.84 -25.65
CA LYS A 255 -9.12 22.19 -26.89
C LYS A 255 -8.68 23.06 -28.07
N ASP A 256 -8.26 22.43 -29.17
CA ASP A 256 -7.79 23.09 -30.39
C ASP A 256 -6.44 23.85 -30.25
N GLY A 257 -5.52 23.37 -29.41
CA GLY A 257 -4.12 23.80 -29.42
C GLY A 257 -3.82 25.16 -28.76
N SER A 258 -4.81 25.82 -28.17
CA SER A 258 -4.58 27.00 -27.31
C SER A 258 -3.88 26.57 -26.01
N ALA A 259 -2.94 27.36 -25.50
CA ALA A 259 -2.22 26.98 -24.28
C ALA A 259 -1.73 28.18 -23.46
N VAL A 260 -1.68 27.99 -22.14
CA VAL A 260 -0.89 28.84 -21.23
C VAL A 260 0.25 27.99 -20.70
N VAL A 261 1.47 28.50 -20.82
CA VAL A 261 2.69 27.83 -20.38
C VAL A 261 3.43 28.76 -19.44
N ILE A 262 3.75 28.28 -18.24
CA ILE A 262 4.68 28.95 -17.33
C ILE A 262 5.99 28.17 -17.37
N ASN A 263 7.08 28.85 -17.73
CA ASN A 263 8.40 28.26 -17.86
C ASN A 263 9.29 28.67 -16.70
N GLY A 264 9.69 27.71 -15.85
CA GLY A 264 10.61 27.96 -14.75
C GLY A 264 12.01 28.39 -15.20
N LYS A 265 12.42 28.03 -16.44
CA LYS A 265 13.77 28.29 -16.94
C LYS A 265 14.14 29.78 -17.02
N ASP A 266 13.23 30.56 -17.58
CA ASP A 266 13.42 31.97 -17.91
C ASP A 266 12.30 32.84 -17.32
N GLY A 267 11.46 32.26 -16.46
CA GLY A 267 10.31 32.94 -15.84
C GLY A 267 9.24 33.38 -16.83
N SER A 268 9.29 32.90 -18.08
CA SER A 268 8.38 33.37 -19.12
C SER A 268 6.98 32.76 -19.01
N ILE A 269 5.98 33.54 -19.43
CA ILE A 269 4.59 33.11 -19.60
C ILE A 269 4.28 33.11 -21.09
N GLY A 270 4.13 31.93 -21.67
CA GLY A 270 3.68 31.74 -23.04
C GLY A 270 2.16 31.63 -23.12
N LEU A 271 1.55 32.42 -24.01
CA LEU A 271 0.14 32.40 -24.34
C LEU A 271 0.02 32.05 -25.84
N ASN A 272 -0.62 30.94 -26.16
CA ASN A 272 -0.89 30.53 -27.53
C ASN A 272 -2.40 30.52 -27.79
N GLY A 273 -2.79 31.10 -28.93
CA GLY A 273 -4.14 30.91 -29.47
C GLY A 273 -4.30 29.54 -30.14
N LYS A 274 -5.47 29.33 -30.74
CA LYS A 274 -5.83 28.09 -31.45
C LYS A 274 -4.72 27.66 -32.42
N ASP A 275 -4.33 26.39 -32.35
CA ASP A 275 -3.29 25.75 -33.15
C ASP A 275 -1.91 26.46 -33.11
N GLY A 276 -1.59 27.16 -32.01
CA GLY A 276 -0.33 27.88 -31.86
C GLY A 276 -0.25 29.22 -32.59
N ALA A 277 -1.37 29.70 -33.13
CA ALA A 277 -1.48 31.03 -33.73
C ALA A 277 -1.39 32.13 -32.66
N ASN A 278 -0.89 33.30 -33.04
CA ASN A 278 -0.79 34.48 -32.18
C ASN A 278 0.01 34.23 -30.88
N GLY A 279 1.04 33.38 -30.94
CA GLY A 279 1.89 33.10 -29.79
C GLY A 279 2.50 34.38 -29.22
N LEU A 280 2.35 34.56 -27.91
CA LEU A 280 2.83 35.68 -27.13
C LEU A 280 3.60 35.13 -25.93
N THR A 281 4.89 35.43 -25.83
CA THR A 281 5.69 35.12 -24.65
C THR A 281 5.91 36.40 -23.86
N LEU A 282 5.61 36.41 -22.57
CA LEU A 282 5.86 37.53 -21.64
C LEU A 282 7.03 37.14 -20.74
N LYS A 283 8.02 38.03 -20.56
CA LYS A 283 9.13 37.82 -19.62
C LYS A 283 9.70 39.14 -19.10
N GLY A 284 10.37 39.07 -17.97
CA GLY A 284 11.27 40.12 -17.54
C GLY A 284 12.58 40.04 -18.32
N ALA A 285 13.08 41.16 -18.82
CA ALA A 285 14.45 41.27 -19.28
C ALA A 285 14.98 42.68 -19.00
N ASP A 286 16.30 42.85 -19.12
CA ASP A 286 16.92 44.15 -18.93
C ASP A 286 16.42 45.12 -20.01
N GLY A 287 15.92 46.27 -19.55
CA GLY A 287 15.40 47.32 -20.41
C GLY A 287 16.44 48.19 -21.07
N ALA A 288 16.02 48.88 -22.12
CA ALA A 288 16.70 50.11 -22.52
C ALA A 288 16.65 51.16 -21.38
N GLN A 289 17.67 52.03 -21.34
CA GLN A 289 17.84 53.01 -20.27
C GLN A 289 16.76 54.13 -20.34
N GLY A 290 16.22 54.56 -19.19
CA GLY A 290 15.18 55.60 -19.07
C GLY A 290 15.71 57.00 -18.75
N VAL A 291 14.88 58.06 -18.80
CA VAL A 291 15.20 59.51 -18.69
C VAL A 291 16.03 59.95 -17.47
N ASP A 292 16.14 59.11 -16.45
CA ASP A 292 16.91 59.35 -15.24
C ASP A 292 18.31 58.75 -15.34
N GLY A 293 19.32 59.57 -15.63
CA GLY A 293 20.71 59.18 -15.43
C GLY A 293 21.74 60.18 -15.92
N THR A 294 22.91 60.15 -15.28
CA THR A 294 24.00 61.10 -15.51
C THR A 294 24.97 60.64 -16.60
N ASP A 295 25.04 59.34 -16.90
CA ASP A 295 26.10 58.78 -17.76
C ASP A 295 25.57 57.68 -18.69
N GLY A 296 25.30 58.04 -19.94
CA GLY A 296 25.08 57.08 -21.03
C GLY A 296 25.82 57.53 -22.29
N LYS A 297 26.33 56.56 -23.05
CA LYS A 297 26.99 56.82 -24.34
C LYS A 297 25.96 57.43 -25.29
N ASP A 298 26.29 58.54 -25.94
CA ASP A 298 25.46 59.25 -26.93
C ASP A 298 24.24 60.04 -26.41
N GLY A 299 24.19 60.38 -25.11
CA GLY A 299 23.16 61.29 -24.58
C GLY A 299 21.81 60.63 -24.28
N LEU A 300 21.76 59.29 -24.27
CA LEU A 300 20.67 58.55 -23.62
C LEU A 300 20.97 58.45 -22.10
N PRO A 301 19.97 58.63 -21.23
CA PRO A 301 20.12 58.63 -19.75
C PRO A 301 20.13 57.21 -19.16
N GLY A 302 20.73 56.98 -17.99
CA GLY A 302 20.53 55.73 -17.23
C GLY A 302 21.05 55.66 -15.78
N LYS A 303 20.32 54.91 -14.96
CA LYS A 303 20.86 53.98 -13.95
C LYS A 303 20.75 52.57 -14.55
N ASP A 304 21.75 51.72 -14.36
CA ASP A 304 21.78 50.38 -14.95
C ASP A 304 20.57 49.52 -14.53
N GLY A 305 19.90 48.92 -15.52
CA GLY A 305 19.23 47.61 -15.38
C GLY A 305 17.83 47.57 -14.78
N GLU A 306 16.92 48.50 -15.11
CA GLU A 306 15.51 48.27 -14.75
C GLU A 306 14.91 47.09 -15.52
N THR A 307 14.28 46.16 -14.81
CA THR A 307 13.55 45.04 -15.40
C THR A 307 12.35 45.57 -16.19
N ARG A 308 12.28 45.27 -17.48
CA ARG A 308 11.14 45.59 -18.35
C ARG A 308 10.29 44.38 -18.62
N LEU A 309 8.99 44.63 -18.82
CA LEU A 309 8.13 43.65 -19.46
C LEU A 309 8.47 43.58 -20.95
N VAL A 310 9.10 42.48 -21.32
CA VAL A 310 9.41 42.12 -22.69
C VAL A 310 8.39 41.12 -23.17
N TYR A 311 7.98 41.27 -24.42
CA TYR A 311 7.13 40.30 -25.06
C TYR A 311 7.67 39.88 -26.41
N GLU A 312 7.56 38.59 -26.71
CA GLU A 312 7.95 38.03 -27.99
C GLU A 312 6.70 37.57 -28.73
N ILE A 313 6.59 37.98 -29.98
CA ILE A 313 5.57 37.51 -30.91
C ILE A 313 6.25 36.74 -32.03
N LYS A 314 5.56 35.79 -32.65
CA LYS A 314 6.07 35.15 -33.87
C LYS A 314 5.90 36.09 -35.06
N ASP A 315 6.97 36.29 -35.82
CA ASP A 315 6.89 36.92 -37.13
C ASP A 315 5.98 36.08 -38.04
N PRO A 316 4.91 36.66 -38.63
CA PRO A 316 3.98 35.91 -39.46
C PRO A 316 4.60 35.32 -40.74
N SER A 317 5.73 35.87 -41.19
CA SER A 317 6.39 35.51 -42.45
C SER A 317 7.51 34.51 -42.24
N THR A 318 8.25 34.60 -41.13
CA THR A 318 9.41 33.75 -40.85
C THR A 318 9.17 32.75 -39.72
N GLY A 319 8.18 32.98 -38.85
CA GLY A 319 7.92 32.17 -37.66
C GLY A 319 8.89 32.41 -36.50
N GLU A 320 9.92 33.24 -36.70
CA GLU A 320 10.94 33.57 -35.70
C GLU A 320 10.39 34.51 -34.61
N PRO A 321 10.91 34.44 -33.37
CA PRO A 321 10.49 35.33 -32.31
C PRO A 321 10.99 36.76 -32.56
N VAL A 322 10.08 37.73 -32.49
CA VAL A 322 10.35 39.16 -32.54
C VAL A 322 10.17 39.74 -31.15
N THR A 323 11.28 40.18 -30.55
CA THR A 323 11.30 40.81 -29.23
C THR A 323 10.80 42.25 -29.30
N LYS A 324 9.86 42.60 -28.43
CA LYS A 324 9.33 43.95 -28.23
C LYS A 324 9.32 44.28 -26.74
N GLN A 325 9.44 45.57 -26.42
CA GLN A 325 9.45 46.05 -25.04
C GLN A 325 8.24 46.96 -24.81
N VAL A 326 7.63 46.87 -23.63
CA VAL A 326 6.58 47.80 -23.21
C VAL A 326 7.23 49.04 -22.61
N ALA A 327 6.81 50.22 -23.07
CA ALA A 327 7.29 51.48 -22.51
C ALA A 327 6.79 51.67 -21.06
N ASN A 328 7.64 52.20 -20.18
CA ASN A 328 7.29 52.57 -18.80
C ASN A 328 7.34 54.10 -18.63
N LEU A 329 6.97 54.59 -17.44
CA LEU A 329 6.95 56.04 -17.20
C LEU A 329 8.35 56.68 -17.23
N ASP A 330 9.39 55.88 -17.03
CA ASP A 330 10.77 56.29 -17.04
C ASP A 330 11.35 56.43 -18.45
N ASP A 331 10.67 56.02 -19.52
CA ASP A 331 11.16 56.23 -20.90
C ASP A 331 11.13 57.70 -21.34
N GLY A 332 10.15 58.45 -20.87
CA GLY A 332 10.06 59.90 -21.04
C GLY A 332 10.06 60.46 -22.48
N LEU A 333 10.17 61.78 -22.55
CA LEU A 333 10.42 62.59 -23.75
C LEU A 333 11.69 63.41 -23.52
N ILE A 334 12.57 63.45 -24.51
CA ILE A 334 13.80 64.26 -24.49
C ILE A 334 13.73 65.27 -25.64
N PHE A 335 13.92 66.55 -25.35
CA PHE A 335 13.96 67.62 -26.36
C PHE A 335 15.02 68.66 -26.04
N THR A 336 15.46 69.42 -27.04
CA THR A 336 16.47 70.47 -26.88
C THR A 336 16.10 71.70 -27.71
N GLY A 337 16.59 72.87 -27.29
CA GLY A 337 16.59 74.08 -28.10
C GLY A 337 17.91 74.25 -28.86
N ASN A 338 18.10 75.45 -29.43
CA ASN A 338 19.33 75.84 -30.14
C ASN A 338 20.59 75.81 -29.25
N ASN A 339 20.44 75.75 -27.92
CA ASN A 339 21.53 75.63 -26.96
C ASN A 339 22.06 74.20 -26.77
N GLY A 340 21.44 73.19 -27.43
CA GLY A 340 21.85 71.79 -27.31
C GLY A 340 21.60 71.16 -25.93
N THR A 341 20.96 71.88 -25.02
CA THR A 341 20.67 71.37 -23.66
C THR A 341 19.50 70.39 -23.74
N LEU A 342 19.79 69.14 -23.41
CA LEU A 342 18.79 68.08 -23.35
C LEU A 342 17.87 68.30 -22.14
N ASN A 343 16.60 68.58 -22.40
CA ASN A 343 15.54 68.60 -21.42
C ASN A 343 14.90 67.22 -21.38
N ARG A 344 14.96 66.56 -20.23
CA ARG A 344 14.47 65.20 -20.04
C ARG A 344 13.25 65.24 -19.13
N HIS A 345 12.15 64.64 -19.57
CA HIS A 345 10.91 64.59 -18.80
C HIS A 345 10.34 63.19 -18.84
N LYS A 346 9.98 62.63 -17.67
CA LYS A 346 9.27 61.35 -17.60
C LYS A 346 7.90 61.45 -18.25
N LEU A 347 7.36 60.32 -18.73
CA LEU A 347 5.96 60.28 -19.14
C LEU A 347 5.07 60.57 -17.91
N ASN A 348 3.87 61.11 -18.15
CA ASN A 348 2.97 61.55 -17.08
C ASN A 348 3.57 62.66 -16.15
N THR A 349 4.48 63.49 -16.67
CA THR A 349 4.94 64.70 -16.00
C THR A 349 4.48 65.96 -16.74
N LEU A 350 4.35 67.06 -16.01
CA LEU A 350 4.02 68.36 -16.58
C LEU A 350 5.24 68.95 -17.28
N VAL A 351 5.12 69.22 -18.58
CA VAL A 351 6.05 70.07 -19.34
C VAL A 351 5.37 71.42 -19.55
N THR A 352 6.02 72.49 -19.11
CA THR A 352 5.50 73.86 -19.24
C THR A 352 6.26 74.57 -20.35
N VAL A 353 5.54 75.19 -21.30
CA VAL A 353 6.10 75.99 -22.39
C VAL A 353 5.49 77.38 -22.29
N GLU A 354 6.28 78.35 -21.84
CA GLU A 354 5.83 79.70 -21.55
C GLU A 354 6.64 80.73 -22.37
N GLY A 355 5.97 81.81 -22.78
CA GLY A 355 6.64 82.96 -23.37
C GLY A 355 7.42 83.71 -22.30
N GLU A 356 8.68 84.01 -22.57
CA GLU A 356 9.53 84.74 -21.63
C GLU A 356 8.91 86.11 -21.26
N GLY A 357 8.82 86.39 -19.97
CA GLY A 357 8.32 87.68 -19.45
C GLY A 357 6.80 87.84 -19.45
N VAL A 358 6.01 86.79 -19.74
CA VAL A 358 4.54 86.80 -19.67
C VAL A 358 4.11 86.01 -18.43
N SER A 359 3.48 86.68 -17.45
CA SER A 359 2.91 85.96 -16.29
C SER A 359 1.61 85.22 -16.65
N LYS A 360 1.15 84.35 -15.75
CA LYS A 360 -0.14 83.65 -15.93
C LYS A 360 -1.30 84.64 -16.03
N GLU A 361 -1.28 85.70 -15.22
CA GLU A 361 -2.28 86.76 -15.23
C GLU A 361 -2.22 87.58 -16.52
N ASP A 362 -1.02 87.90 -17.02
CA ASP A 362 -0.85 88.62 -18.29
C ASP A 362 -1.38 87.81 -19.48
N ALA A 363 -1.19 86.49 -19.45
CA ALA A 363 -1.65 85.58 -20.51
C ALA A 363 -3.17 85.60 -20.72
N GLU A 364 -3.98 85.85 -19.67
CA GLU A 364 -5.45 85.93 -19.78
C GLU A 364 -5.91 87.14 -20.61
N SER A 365 -5.12 88.21 -20.60
CA SER A 365 -5.40 89.44 -21.34
C SER A 365 -4.58 89.57 -22.63
N PHE A 366 -3.70 88.61 -22.91
CA PHE A 366 -2.77 88.64 -24.04
C PHE A 366 -3.52 88.42 -25.36
N LYS A 367 -3.59 89.46 -26.20
CA LYS A 367 -4.17 89.37 -27.54
C LYS A 367 -3.08 88.98 -28.55
N SER A 368 -3.16 87.77 -29.09
CA SER A 368 -2.21 87.30 -30.09
C SER A 368 -2.50 87.90 -31.47
N ALA A 369 -1.44 88.16 -32.23
CA ALA A 369 -1.54 88.50 -33.63
C ALA A 369 -1.40 87.22 -34.48
N ALA A 370 -2.47 86.84 -35.16
CA ALA A 370 -2.56 85.58 -35.89
C ALA A 370 -1.56 85.52 -37.06
N GLY A 371 -1.00 84.34 -37.33
CA GLY A 371 -0.17 84.10 -38.51
C GLY A 371 1.28 84.58 -38.43
N ASN A 372 1.71 85.19 -37.33
CA ASN A 372 3.09 85.69 -37.19
C ASN A 372 4.11 84.61 -36.83
N ILE A 373 3.68 83.51 -36.20
CA ILE A 373 4.56 82.40 -35.84
C ILE A 373 4.13 81.15 -36.62
N SER A 374 5.10 80.53 -37.28
CA SER A 374 4.96 79.22 -37.91
C SER A 374 5.83 78.21 -37.17
N VAL A 375 5.32 76.98 -37.01
CA VAL A 375 6.08 75.85 -36.47
C VAL A 375 6.04 74.75 -37.52
N GLU A 376 7.20 74.39 -38.06
CA GLU A 376 7.33 73.38 -39.11
C GLU A 376 8.14 72.17 -38.63
N ALA A 377 7.60 70.96 -38.81
CA ALA A 377 8.32 69.71 -38.61
C ALA A 377 9.06 69.31 -39.89
N ASP A 378 10.28 68.79 -39.76
CA ASP A 378 11.07 68.31 -40.90
C ASP A 378 10.80 66.84 -41.27
N GLY A 379 9.90 66.17 -40.54
CA GLY A 379 9.61 64.74 -40.67
C GLY A 379 10.59 63.83 -39.90
N GLY A 380 11.63 64.39 -39.29
CA GLY A 380 12.55 63.75 -38.35
C GLY A 380 12.27 64.19 -36.92
N SER A 381 13.32 64.64 -36.22
CA SER A 381 13.26 65.04 -34.81
C SER A 381 13.22 66.55 -34.58
N LYS A 382 13.10 67.39 -35.63
CA LYS A 382 13.23 68.84 -35.52
C LYS A 382 11.91 69.58 -35.79
N LEU A 383 11.57 70.48 -34.87
CA LEU A 383 10.60 71.54 -35.07
C LEU A 383 11.33 72.87 -35.28
N THR A 384 11.03 73.59 -36.36
CA THR A 384 11.58 74.92 -36.64
C THR A 384 10.51 75.98 -36.40
N VAL A 385 10.76 76.86 -35.43
CA VAL A 385 9.92 78.04 -35.19
C VAL A 385 10.39 79.16 -36.11
N LYS A 386 9.47 79.72 -36.90
CA LYS A 386 9.74 80.80 -37.85
C LYS A 386 8.83 81.99 -37.58
N LEU A 387 9.38 83.17 -37.72
CA LEU A 387 8.62 84.41 -37.78
C LEU A 387 8.14 84.63 -39.21
N ASN A 388 6.91 85.11 -39.40
CA ASN A 388 6.42 85.54 -40.70
C ASN A 388 7.28 86.71 -41.21
N ARG A 389 7.59 86.71 -42.51
CA ARG A 389 8.29 87.82 -43.16
C ARG A 389 7.48 89.10 -43.07
N ASP A 390 6.17 88.97 -43.32
CA ASP A 390 5.24 90.09 -43.32
C ASP A 390 4.50 90.04 -41.98
N LEU A 391 5.04 90.75 -40.99
CA LEU A 391 4.45 90.83 -39.65
C LEU A 391 3.20 91.69 -39.67
N ASP A 392 2.05 91.09 -39.35
CA ASP A 392 0.82 91.81 -39.08
C ASP A 392 0.56 91.80 -37.58
N LEU A 393 0.81 92.92 -36.91
CA LEU A 393 0.61 93.04 -35.46
C LEU A 393 -0.82 93.45 -35.08
N THR A 394 -1.75 93.50 -36.04
CA THR A 394 -3.13 94.01 -35.92
C THR A 394 -3.22 95.51 -35.62
N GLU A 395 -4.44 96.05 -35.59
CA GLU A 395 -4.74 97.47 -35.33
C GLU A 395 -4.22 97.99 -33.98
N ASN A 396 -3.97 97.11 -33.01
CA ASN A 396 -3.45 97.49 -31.68
C ASN A 396 -1.98 97.07 -31.48
N GLY A 397 -1.36 96.55 -32.53
CA GLY A 397 0.02 96.08 -32.51
C GLY A 397 1.04 97.20 -32.37
N SER A 398 2.18 96.87 -31.79
CA SER A 398 3.33 97.78 -31.84
C SER A 398 4.66 97.04 -31.79
N VAL A 399 5.69 97.67 -32.34
CA VAL A 399 7.09 97.28 -32.15
C VAL A 399 7.77 98.36 -31.32
N LYS A 400 8.31 98.00 -30.16
CA LYS A 400 9.07 98.92 -29.30
C LYS A 400 10.56 98.63 -29.40
N LEU A 401 11.35 99.68 -29.66
CA LEU A 401 12.81 99.67 -29.65
C LEU A 401 13.30 100.78 -28.72
N GLY A 402 13.51 100.47 -27.44
CA GLY A 402 13.87 101.46 -26.43
C GLY A 402 12.82 102.57 -26.30
N ASN A 403 13.21 103.83 -26.58
CA ASN A 403 12.33 105.00 -26.53
C ASN A 403 11.50 105.23 -27.82
N THR A 404 11.67 104.36 -28.83
CA THR A 404 10.96 104.44 -30.12
C THR A 404 9.89 103.36 -30.21
N ALA A 405 8.72 103.68 -30.75
CA ALA A 405 7.65 102.73 -31.03
C ALA A 405 7.13 102.90 -32.46
N LEU A 406 6.89 101.80 -33.15
CA LEU A 406 6.03 101.76 -34.33
C LEU A 406 4.65 101.25 -33.89
N THR A 407 3.61 102.01 -34.17
CA THR A 407 2.22 101.74 -33.79
C THR A 407 1.31 101.85 -35.00
N ALA A 408 0.01 101.59 -34.84
CA ALA A 408 -0.98 101.88 -35.88
C ALA A 408 -1.01 103.36 -36.29
N ASP A 409 -0.63 104.26 -35.38
CA ASP A 409 -0.65 105.70 -35.63
C ASP A 409 0.60 106.20 -36.36
N GLY A 410 1.70 105.42 -36.37
CA GLY A 410 2.98 105.75 -37.02
C GLY A 410 4.22 105.48 -36.17
N LEU A 411 5.33 106.13 -36.52
CA LEU A 411 6.63 106.04 -35.83
C LEU A 411 6.75 107.15 -34.79
N ILE A 412 6.89 106.77 -33.51
CA ILE A 412 6.90 107.69 -32.37
C ILE A 412 8.24 107.55 -31.64
N ILE A 413 8.97 108.65 -31.43
CA ILE A 413 10.16 108.71 -30.56
C ILE A 413 9.81 109.53 -29.32
N ASN A 414 9.80 108.91 -28.14
CA ASN A 414 9.50 109.63 -26.91
C ASN A 414 10.51 110.75 -26.65
N ASN A 415 10.02 111.99 -26.46
CA ASN A 415 10.82 113.22 -26.36
C ASN A 415 11.69 113.51 -27.60
N GLY A 416 11.31 112.96 -28.75
CA GLY A 416 11.93 113.22 -30.04
C GLY A 416 10.87 113.45 -31.12
N PRO A 417 11.27 113.46 -32.40
CA PRO A 417 10.34 113.66 -33.51
C PRO A 417 9.39 112.47 -33.66
N MET A 418 8.15 112.74 -34.06
CA MET A 418 7.15 111.74 -34.41
C MET A 418 6.75 111.85 -35.88
N LEU A 419 6.41 110.72 -36.50
CA LEU A 419 5.90 110.62 -37.85
C LEU A 419 4.61 109.80 -37.82
N THR A 420 3.48 110.48 -37.86
CA THR A 420 2.14 109.90 -37.82
C THR A 420 1.48 109.87 -39.20
N HIS A 421 0.48 109.02 -39.40
CA HIS A 421 -0.20 108.87 -40.69
C HIS A 421 -0.98 110.12 -41.14
N ASP A 422 -1.27 111.05 -40.23
CA ASP A 422 -1.95 112.33 -40.48
C ASP A 422 -0.97 113.47 -40.83
N GLY A 423 0.34 113.23 -40.77
CA GLY A 423 1.37 114.17 -41.21
C GLY A 423 1.70 115.30 -40.21
N GLU A 424 1.16 115.25 -38.99
CA GLU A 424 1.45 116.23 -37.93
C GLU A 424 2.63 115.76 -37.05
N GLY A 425 3.83 115.69 -37.63
CA GLY A 425 5.07 115.51 -36.88
C GLY A 425 5.63 116.84 -36.40
N ASN A 426 5.92 116.98 -35.10
CA ASN A 426 6.67 118.11 -34.52
C ASN A 426 8.15 117.76 -34.35
#